data_AF-A0A958XYC6-F1
#
_entry.id   AF-A0A958XYC6-F1
#
_cell.length_a   1.000
_cell.length_b   1.000
_cell.length_c   1.000
_cell.angle_alpha   90.00
_cell.angle_beta   90.00
_cell.angle_gamma   90.00
#
_symmetry.space_group_name_H-M   'P 1'
#
loop_
_entity.id
_entity.type
_entity.pdbx_description
1 polymer ?
#
loop_
_entity_poly.entity_id
_entity_poly.type
_entity_poly.pdbx_seq_one_letter_code
_entity_poly.pdbx_strand_id
1 'polypeptide(L)'
;MRGVFMVLVLLVFTLLSGCGRKAAPTGEGIPADAAEPVEKHTTPVTTDVLAKEDSLLLPKTEPRLFASLKRSPCYGHCPVYEVQFYSNGQALYLGEHNVPLQGIYLGAVADSVIQQILEKARTIDFFNLSDFYPEKGKPIADLPQTITYLNDGRQEKTITNNHLAPVELIEFERLLDQLAQDIQWQPKVD
;
A
#
# COMPACT_ATOMS: atom_id res chain seq x y z
N MET A 1 17.85 3.22 -54.86
CA MET A 1 16.91 2.08 -55.03
C MET A 1 15.94 2.17 -53.87
N ARG A 2 14.75 2.79 -53.86
CA ARG A 2 13.58 2.90 -54.76
C ARG A 2 12.86 1.57 -55.06
N GLY A 3 11.68 1.42 -54.45
CA GLY A 3 10.66 0.38 -54.64
C GLY A 3 10.05 0.04 -53.27
N VAL A 4 8.96 0.65 -52.78
CA VAL A 4 7.59 0.80 -53.31
C VAL A 4 7.03 -0.54 -53.78
N PHE A 5 6.28 -1.23 -52.90
CA PHE A 5 5.25 -2.17 -53.32
C PHE A 5 3.98 -1.90 -52.53
N MET A 6 3.09 -1.18 -53.19
CA MET A 6 1.71 -0.87 -52.83
C MET A 6 0.84 -1.65 -53.82
N VAL A 7 0.07 -2.63 -53.33
CA VAL A 7 -1.14 -3.19 -53.97
C VAL A 7 -1.95 -3.81 -52.81
N LEU A 8 -3.00 -3.21 -52.24
CA LEU A 8 -4.28 -2.73 -52.79
C LEU A 8 -5.31 -3.84 -53.12
N VAL A 9 -6.15 -4.14 -52.12
CA VAL A 9 -7.64 -4.23 -52.14
C VAL A 9 -8.33 -5.43 -52.82
N LEU A 10 -9.29 -6.05 -52.09
CA LEU A 10 -10.75 -6.24 -52.40
C LEU A 10 -11.33 -7.38 -51.52
N LEU A 11 -12.18 -7.08 -50.53
CA LEU A 11 -13.67 -7.14 -50.53
C LEU A 11 -14.22 -8.59 -50.51
N VAL A 12 -15.10 -9.05 -49.61
CA VAL A 12 -16.56 -8.77 -49.42
C VAL A 12 -17.01 -9.63 -48.19
N PHE A 13 -17.56 -9.08 -47.09
CA PHE A 13 -18.99 -8.83 -46.76
C PHE A 13 -19.87 -10.08 -46.48
N THR A 14 -20.45 -10.17 -45.26
CA THR A 14 -21.85 -10.48 -44.86
C THR A 14 -21.86 -10.99 -43.39
N LEU A 15 -22.36 -10.27 -42.37
CA LEU A 15 -23.72 -9.81 -41.99
C LEU A 15 -24.47 -10.77 -41.04
N LEU A 16 -25.06 -10.18 -39.99
CA LEU A 16 -26.20 -10.64 -39.14
C LEU A 16 -25.82 -11.61 -38.00
N SER A 17 -26.30 -11.53 -36.75
CA SER A 17 -27.33 -10.74 -36.06
C SER A 17 -27.19 -10.98 -34.54
N GLY A 18 -27.58 -10.01 -33.70
CA GLY A 18 -27.68 -10.26 -32.25
C GLY A 18 -28.03 -9.05 -31.38
N CYS A 19 -29.14 -8.37 -31.66
CA CYS A 19 -29.78 -7.46 -30.70
C CYS A 19 -30.60 -8.27 -29.69
N GLY A 20 -30.42 -7.99 -28.40
CA GLY A 20 -31.30 -8.45 -27.32
C GLY A 20 -31.44 -7.39 -26.24
N ARG A 21 -32.45 -6.51 -26.38
CA ARG A 21 -32.95 -5.64 -25.31
C ARG A 21 -33.96 -6.42 -24.47
N LYS A 22 -33.92 -6.29 -23.14
CA LYS A 22 -35.14 -6.32 -22.32
C LYS A 22 -34.98 -5.42 -21.10
N ALA A 23 -36.02 -4.62 -20.90
CA ALA A 23 -36.17 -3.53 -19.95
C ALA A 23 -36.56 -4.02 -18.54
N ALA A 24 -36.47 -3.08 -17.60
CA ALA A 24 -36.84 -3.11 -16.19
C ALA A 24 -38.30 -3.53 -15.90
N PRO A 25 -38.62 -3.65 -14.60
CA PRO A 25 -39.70 -2.80 -14.09
C PRO A 25 -39.34 -2.07 -12.80
N THR A 26 -39.73 -0.80 -12.78
CA THR A 26 -39.98 0.07 -11.62
C THR A 26 -41.15 -0.46 -10.79
N GLY A 27 -41.05 -0.30 -9.47
CA GLY A 27 -42.15 -0.44 -8.52
C GLY A 27 -42.04 0.66 -7.48
N GLU A 28 -42.99 1.58 -7.50
CA GLU A 28 -43.13 2.75 -6.65
C GLU A 28 -44.34 2.53 -5.73
N GLY A 29 -44.25 2.96 -4.45
CA GLY A 29 -45.38 2.89 -3.51
C GLY A 29 -45.02 3.25 -2.06
N ILE A 30 -45.28 4.49 -1.69
CA ILE A 30 -45.39 5.09 -0.34
C ILE A 30 -46.92 5.20 -0.05
N PRO A 31 -47.48 4.94 1.16
CA PRO A 31 -47.53 5.97 2.21
C PRO A 31 -47.55 5.56 3.69
N ALA A 32 -47.33 6.60 4.48
CA ALA A 32 -47.40 6.69 5.94
C ALA A 32 -48.84 6.75 6.48
N ASP A 33 -49.01 6.33 7.73
CA ASP A 33 -49.97 6.81 8.75
C ASP A 33 -49.47 6.22 10.09
N ALA A 34 -49.00 6.97 11.10
CA ALA A 34 -49.69 7.90 12.00
C ALA A 34 -50.82 7.27 12.82
N ALA A 35 -50.55 6.97 14.11
CA ALA A 35 -51.23 7.55 15.28
C ALA A 35 -51.05 6.70 16.56
N GLU A 36 -50.79 7.43 17.65
CA GLU A 36 -50.69 7.09 19.08
C GLU A 36 -52.09 6.74 19.68
N PRO A 37 -52.38 6.63 21.02
CA PRO A 37 -51.56 6.90 22.22
C PRO A 37 -51.78 6.03 23.51
N VAL A 38 -50.84 6.18 24.46
CA VAL A 38 -50.99 6.30 25.94
C VAL A 38 -51.49 5.09 26.77
N GLU A 39 -50.64 4.61 27.70
CA GLU A 39 -50.92 4.79 29.13
C GLU A 39 -49.68 4.66 30.04
N LYS A 40 -49.70 5.49 31.09
CA LYS A 40 -48.65 5.72 32.09
C LYS A 40 -48.63 4.59 33.13
N HIS A 41 -47.44 4.16 33.54
CA HIS A 41 -47.24 3.74 34.93
C HIS A 41 -45.84 4.07 35.45
N THR A 42 -45.78 4.33 36.75
CA THR A 42 -44.89 5.25 37.43
C THR A 42 -43.87 4.51 38.31
N THR A 43 -42.57 4.75 38.06
CA THR A 43 -41.39 4.69 38.99
C THR A 43 -41.06 3.38 39.73
N PRO A 44 -39.89 3.22 40.40
CA PRO A 44 -38.62 3.98 40.38
C PRO A 44 -37.35 3.09 40.20
N VAL A 45 -36.22 3.76 39.92
CA VAL A 45 -34.84 3.44 40.38
C VAL A 45 -34.32 2.00 40.18
N THR A 46 -33.30 1.86 39.33
CA THR A 46 -31.96 1.48 39.80
C THR A 46 -30.93 1.72 38.69
N THR A 47 -29.87 2.42 39.09
CA THR A 47 -28.52 2.40 38.54
C THR A 47 -28.17 1.07 37.86
N ASP A 48 -27.68 1.16 36.62
CA ASP A 48 -26.57 0.38 36.04
C ASP A 48 -26.79 0.13 34.53
N VAL A 49 -26.56 1.15 33.70
CA VAL A 49 -26.32 0.95 32.26
C VAL A 49 -25.19 1.89 31.82
N LEU A 50 -24.00 1.67 32.39
CA LEU A 50 -22.75 2.24 31.89
C LEU A 50 -21.77 1.09 31.61
N ALA A 51 -22.12 0.20 30.68
CA ALA A 51 -21.24 -0.89 30.27
C ALA A 51 -21.58 -1.46 28.88
N LYS A 52 -21.99 -0.61 27.92
CA LYS A 52 -22.30 -1.08 26.55
C LYS A 52 -21.74 -0.21 25.43
N GLU A 53 -20.59 0.43 25.68
CA GLU A 53 -19.82 1.14 24.64
C GLU A 53 -18.38 0.64 24.49
N ASP A 54 -18.01 -0.48 25.13
CA ASP A 54 -16.64 -1.04 25.03
C ASP A 54 -16.52 -2.15 23.96
N SER A 55 -17.62 -2.48 23.28
CA SER A 55 -17.65 -3.49 22.22
C SER A 55 -17.19 -2.98 20.84
N LEU A 56 -16.58 -1.79 20.77
CA LEU A 56 -15.94 -1.24 19.56
C LEU A 56 -14.42 -1.31 19.59
N LEU A 57 -13.81 -1.87 20.64
CA LEU A 57 -12.39 -2.17 20.64
C LEU A 57 -12.15 -3.41 19.77
N LEU A 58 -11.95 -3.14 18.48
CA LEU A 58 -11.24 -4.04 17.58
C LEU A 58 -10.00 -4.56 18.32
N PRO A 59 -9.67 -5.86 18.27
CA PRO A 59 -8.48 -6.39 18.93
C PRO A 59 -7.27 -5.58 18.43
N LYS A 60 -6.69 -4.79 19.33
CA LYS A 60 -5.53 -3.95 19.07
C LYS A 60 -4.33 -4.88 18.89
N THR A 61 -4.21 -5.42 17.68
CA THR A 61 -3.00 -6.13 17.27
C THR A 61 -1.90 -5.08 17.28
N GLU A 62 -0.94 -5.20 18.19
CA GLU A 62 0.16 -4.24 18.31
C GLU A 62 0.82 -4.01 16.94
N PRO A 63 1.08 -2.75 16.54
CA PRO A 63 1.71 -2.45 15.27
C PRO A 63 3.09 -3.11 15.20
N ARG A 64 3.24 -4.08 14.32
CA ARG A 64 4.52 -4.72 14.03
C ARG A 64 5.12 -4.11 12.78
N LEU A 65 6.42 -3.83 12.78
CA LEU A 65 7.13 -3.44 11.57
C LEU A 65 7.00 -4.57 10.53
N PHE A 66 6.41 -4.24 9.40
CA PHE A 66 6.09 -5.18 8.34
C PHE A 66 7.07 -5.05 7.17
N ALA A 67 7.38 -3.83 6.76
CA ALA A 67 8.38 -3.56 5.73
C ALA A 67 9.09 -2.23 6.02
N SER A 68 10.34 -2.10 5.60
CA SER A 68 11.01 -0.80 5.56
C SER A 68 11.98 -0.66 4.40
N LEU A 69 12.24 0.59 4.03
CA LEU A 69 13.24 0.97 3.07
C LEU A 69 14.02 2.16 3.61
N LYS A 70 15.34 2.02 3.69
CA LYS A 70 16.26 3.08 4.11
C LYS A 70 17.27 3.38 3.02
N ARG A 71 17.45 4.66 2.73
CA ARG A 71 18.49 5.18 1.82
C ARG A 71 19.57 5.86 2.64
N SER A 72 20.80 5.35 2.56
CA SER A 72 21.94 5.91 3.29
C SER A 72 22.51 7.15 2.59
N PRO A 73 23.35 7.94 3.30
CA PRO A 73 24.15 9.00 2.69
C PRO A 73 25.06 8.49 1.57
N CYS A 74 25.42 9.40 0.67
CA CYS A 74 26.45 9.27 -0.36
C CYS A 74 27.28 10.56 -0.41
N TYR A 75 28.37 10.61 -1.18
CA TYR A 75 29.21 11.82 -1.28
C TYR A 75 28.49 13.01 -1.97
N GLY A 76 27.47 12.74 -2.78
CA GLY A 76 26.71 13.75 -3.54
C GLY A 76 25.40 14.19 -2.88
N HIS A 77 24.42 14.55 -3.70
CA HIS A 77 23.10 15.04 -3.27
C HIS A 77 22.05 13.93 -3.24
N CYS A 78 22.39 12.77 -2.68
CA CYS A 78 21.44 11.66 -2.57
C CYS A 78 20.43 11.94 -1.45
N PRO A 79 19.14 11.57 -1.64
CA PRO A 79 18.14 11.63 -0.57
C PRO A 79 18.50 10.63 0.53
N VAL A 80 18.42 11.07 1.78
CA VAL A 80 18.66 10.25 2.98
C VAL A 80 17.36 10.21 3.78
N TYR A 81 16.77 9.02 3.86
CA TYR A 81 15.51 8.80 4.57
C TYR A 81 15.30 7.32 4.91
N GLU A 82 14.30 7.08 5.75
CA GLU A 82 13.73 5.77 6.02
C GLU A 82 12.21 5.85 5.98
N VAL A 83 11.57 4.90 5.30
CA VAL A 83 10.13 4.67 5.36
C VAL A 83 9.86 3.31 6.00
N GLN A 84 8.92 3.27 6.92
CA GLN A 84 8.49 2.09 7.64
C GLN A 84 6.98 1.90 7.46
N PHE A 85 6.57 0.67 7.15
CA PHE A 85 5.19 0.24 7.02
C PHE A 85 4.89 -0.76 8.14
N TYR A 86 3.79 -0.55 8.86
CA TYR A 86 3.36 -1.40 9.96
C TYR A 86 2.19 -2.29 9.56
N SER A 87 2.07 -3.44 10.22
CA SER A 87 1.07 -4.48 9.95
C SER A 87 -0.38 -4.04 10.12
N ASN A 88 -0.62 -2.90 10.79
CA ASN A 88 -1.95 -2.31 10.98
C ASN A 88 -2.24 -1.14 10.02
N GLY A 89 -1.39 -0.94 9.00
CA GLY A 89 -1.53 0.14 8.02
C GLY A 89 -0.92 1.47 8.45
N GLN A 90 -0.35 1.59 9.64
CA GLN A 90 0.43 2.80 9.99
C GLN A 90 1.71 2.87 9.16
N ALA A 91 2.16 4.09 8.87
CA ALA A 91 3.43 4.33 8.22
C ALA A 91 4.21 5.45 8.94
N LEU A 92 5.54 5.34 8.94
CA LEU A 92 6.45 6.32 9.51
C LEU A 92 7.50 6.68 8.46
N TYR A 93 7.76 7.96 8.30
CA TYR A 93 8.80 8.48 7.42
C TYR A 93 9.77 9.33 8.23
N LEU A 94 11.06 9.04 8.10
CA LEU A 94 12.15 9.77 8.73
C LEU A 94 13.00 10.36 7.61
N GLY A 95 12.87 11.66 7.38
CA GLY A 95 13.67 12.37 6.38
C GLY A 95 14.83 13.12 7.01
N GLU A 96 16.04 12.94 6.48
CA GLU A 96 17.25 13.56 7.01
C GLU A 96 17.81 14.63 6.05
N HIS A 97 18.33 14.21 4.89
CA HIS A 97 19.04 15.09 3.96
C HIS A 97 18.49 14.98 2.54
N ASN A 98 18.51 16.10 1.80
CA ASN A 98 18.16 16.16 0.37
C ASN A 98 16.79 15.56 0.05
N VAL A 99 15.84 15.67 0.98
CA VAL A 99 14.46 15.19 0.84
C VAL A 99 13.47 16.34 1.07
N PRO A 100 12.32 16.34 0.38
CA PRO A 100 11.31 17.40 0.56
C PRO A 100 10.72 17.45 1.97
N LEU A 101 10.56 16.28 2.60
CA LEU A 101 10.05 16.13 3.96
C LEU A 101 11.23 15.88 4.89
N GLN A 102 11.69 16.88 5.63
CA GLN A 102 12.70 16.70 6.69
C GLN A 102 12.04 16.57 8.06
N GLY A 103 12.52 15.63 8.88
CA GLY A 103 11.95 15.30 10.18
C GLY A 103 11.13 14.00 10.17
N ILE A 104 10.30 13.83 11.20
CA ILE A 104 9.48 12.63 11.41
C ILE A 104 8.05 12.91 10.96
N TYR A 105 7.51 12.05 10.11
CA TYR A 105 6.15 12.12 9.60
C TYR A 105 5.41 10.81 9.83
N LEU A 106 4.12 10.92 10.11
CA LEU A 106 3.19 9.81 10.26
C LEU A 106 2.27 9.78 9.04
N GLY A 107 1.93 8.57 8.61
CA GLY A 107 1.02 8.32 7.51
C GLY A 107 0.21 7.05 7.76
N ALA A 108 -0.69 6.76 6.83
CA ALA A 108 -1.45 5.53 6.82
C ALA A 108 -1.58 5.01 5.40
N VAL A 109 -1.62 3.69 5.26
CA VAL A 109 -1.85 2.98 4.01
C VAL A 109 -3.05 2.05 4.15
N ALA A 110 -3.71 1.78 3.03
CA ALA A 110 -4.77 0.77 2.99
C ALA A 110 -4.18 -0.65 2.98
N ASP A 111 -4.98 -1.64 3.36
CA ASP A 111 -4.60 -3.06 3.31
C ASP A 111 -4.16 -3.50 1.91
N SER A 112 -4.67 -2.89 0.84
CA SER A 112 -4.25 -3.17 -0.53
C SER A 112 -2.76 -2.88 -0.77
N VAL A 113 -2.19 -1.87 -0.11
CA VAL A 113 -0.76 -1.56 -0.18
C VAL A 113 0.05 -2.65 0.51
N ILE A 114 -0.40 -3.11 1.68
CA ILE A 114 0.25 -4.21 2.41
C ILE A 114 0.26 -5.49 1.54
N GLN A 115 -0.90 -5.82 0.93
CA GLN A 115 -0.99 -6.98 0.03
C GLN A 115 -0.10 -6.82 -1.20
N GLN A 116 0.01 -5.61 -1.76
CA GLN A 116 0.87 -5.35 -2.91
C GLN A 116 2.36 -5.59 -2.58
N ILE A 117 2.82 -5.14 -1.41
CA ILE A 117 4.20 -5.39 -0.94
C ILE A 117 4.43 -6.89 -0.75
N LEU A 118 3.52 -7.58 -0.06
CA LEU A 118 3.61 -9.04 0.16
C LEU A 118 3.65 -9.83 -1.15
N GLU A 119 2.80 -9.47 -2.11
CA GLU A 119 2.71 -10.18 -3.38
C GLU A 119 3.96 -9.95 -4.23
N LYS A 120 4.48 -8.72 -4.31
CA LYS A 120 5.74 -8.46 -5.01
C LYS A 120 6.90 -9.19 -4.35
N ALA A 121 6.99 -9.19 -3.02
CA ALA A 121 8.02 -9.91 -2.28
C ALA A 121 7.98 -11.42 -2.54
N ARG A 122 6.79 -12.03 -2.55
CA ARG A 122 6.61 -13.44 -2.91
C ARG A 122 7.04 -13.72 -4.35
N THR A 123 6.64 -12.86 -5.28
CA THR A 123 6.94 -13.00 -6.72
C THR A 123 8.45 -13.01 -6.98
N ILE A 124 9.23 -12.23 -6.23
CA ILE A 124 10.70 -12.16 -6.38
C ILE A 124 11.45 -13.15 -5.49
N ASP A 125 10.73 -13.99 -4.74
CA ASP A 125 11.30 -14.90 -3.75
C ASP A 125 12.25 -14.18 -2.77
N PHE A 126 11.80 -13.04 -2.24
CA PHE A 126 12.61 -12.07 -1.48
C PHE A 126 13.49 -12.71 -0.41
N PHE A 127 12.94 -13.71 0.29
CA PHE A 127 13.64 -14.34 1.40
C PHE A 127 14.83 -15.22 1.00
N ASN A 128 14.88 -15.67 -0.26
CA ASN A 128 15.97 -16.45 -0.83
C ASN A 128 17.04 -15.59 -1.53
N LEU A 129 16.83 -14.27 -1.64
CA LEU A 129 17.87 -13.35 -2.10
C LEU A 129 19.06 -13.31 -1.12
N SER A 130 20.20 -12.82 -1.56
CA SER A 130 21.37 -12.65 -0.69
C SER A 130 21.15 -11.48 0.28
N ASP A 131 21.71 -11.58 1.49
CA ASP A 131 21.56 -10.54 2.52
C ASP A 131 22.34 -9.25 2.18
N PHE A 132 23.30 -9.34 1.26
CA PHE A 132 24.17 -8.25 0.90
C PHE A 132 24.53 -8.25 -0.59
N TYR A 133 24.51 -7.06 -1.20
CA TYR A 133 24.96 -6.80 -2.58
C TYR A 133 26.01 -5.67 -2.63
N PRO A 134 27.12 -5.85 -3.37
CA PRO A 134 27.37 -6.97 -4.29
C PRO A 134 27.75 -8.26 -3.54
N GLU A 135 27.31 -9.41 -4.04
CA GLU A 135 27.66 -10.71 -3.44
C GLU A 135 29.15 -11.05 -3.60
N LYS A 136 29.79 -10.48 -4.62
CA LYS A 136 31.22 -10.65 -4.93
C LYS A 136 31.86 -9.30 -5.16
N GLY A 137 33.06 -9.13 -4.63
CA GLY A 137 33.80 -7.87 -4.71
C GLY A 137 33.68 -7.06 -3.42
N LYS A 138 33.90 -5.75 -3.52
CA LYS A 138 33.85 -4.83 -2.38
C LYS A 138 32.77 -3.78 -2.62
N PRO A 139 32.08 -3.32 -1.56
CA PRO A 139 31.21 -2.14 -1.66
C PRO A 139 31.99 -0.93 -2.17
N ILE A 140 31.32 -0.09 -2.96
CA ILE A 140 31.86 1.19 -3.41
C ILE A 140 31.46 2.23 -2.36
N ALA A 141 32.46 2.80 -1.68
CA ALA A 141 32.26 3.69 -0.53
C ALA A 141 31.45 4.95 -0.86
N ASP A 142 31.56 5.47 -2.09
CA ASP A 142 30.88 6.71 -2.51
C ASP A 142 29.42 6.48 -2.94
N LEU A 143 28.99 5.23 -3.11
CA LEU A 143 27.61 4.89 -3.45
C LEU A 143 26.75 4.74 -2.19
N PRO A 144 25.47 5.16 -2.25
CA PRO A 144 24.56 4.90 -1.15
C PRO A 144 24.31 3.40 -0.99
N GLN A 145 23.86 3.03 0.20
CA GLN A 145 23.25 1.74 0.48
C GLN A 145 21.73 1.92 0.53
N THR A 146 21.03 0.97 -0.06
CA THR A 146 19.60 0.76 0.16
C THR A 146 19.45 -0.42 1.10
N ILE A 147 18.81 -0.21 2.25
CA ILE A 147 18.57 -1.25 3.24
C ILE A 147 17.07 -1.53 3.24
N THR A 148 16.71 -2.77 2.95
CA THR A 148 15.32 -3.20 2.75
C THR A 148 14.99 -4.29 3.75
N TYR A 149 13.93 -4.10 4.54
CA TYR A 149 13.44 -5.07 5.51
C TYR A 149 12.05 -5.55 5.12
N LEU A 150 11.76 -6.82 5.38
CA LEU A 150 10.44 -7.40 5.26
C LEU A 150 10.20 -8.46 6.34
N ASN A 151 9.00 -8.47 6.91
CA ASN A 151 8.50 -9.51 7.81
C ASN A 151 7.05 -9.88 7.48
N ASP A 152 6.85 -11.04 6.87
CA ASP A 152 5.55 -11.54 6.41
C ASP A 152 4.70 -12.20 7.51
N GLY A 153 5.18 -12.16 8.76
CA GLY A 153 4.56 -12.81 9.92
C GLY A 153 5.02 -14.26 10.15
N ARG A 154 5.79 -14.85 9.23
CA ARG A 154 6.40 -16.19 9.37
C ARG A 154 7.91 -16.12 9.44
N GLN A 155 8.49 -15.20 8.68
CA GLN A 155 9.92 -14.99 8.56
C GLN A 155 10.21 -13.52 8.32
N GLU A 156 11.43 -13.12 8.63
CA GLU A 156 11.92 -11.77 8.38
C GLU A 156 13.31 -11.78 7.77
N LYS A 157 13.62 -10.73 7.00
CA LYS A 157 14.91 -10.56 6.36
C LYS A 157 15.21 -9.09 6.13
N THR A 158 16.49 -8.76 6.26
CA THR A 158 17.05 -7.47 5.86
C THR A 158 18.06 -7.70 4.75
N ILE A 159 17.98 -6.92 3.68
CA ILE A 159 18.94 -6.93 2.58
C ILE A 159 19.61 -5.57 2.48
N THR A 160 20.93 -5.54 2.35
CA THR A 160 21.71 -4.32 2.08
C THR A 160 22.22 -4.32 0.65
N ASN A 161 21.78 -3.36 -0.15
CA ASN A 161 22.15 -3.18 -1.55
C ASN A 161 23.03 -1.93 -1.72
N ASN A 162 24.32 -2.11 -2.00
CA ASN A 162 25.22 -1.01 -2.41
C ASN A 162 25.33 -0.90 -3.94
N HIS A 163 25.52 -2.03 -4.64
CA HIS A 163 25.46 -2.13 -6.10
C HIS A 163 25.35 -3.60 -6.54
N LEU A 164 25.02 -3.82 -7.82
CA LEU A 164 24.90 -5.15 -8.46
C LEU A 164 23.86 -6.08 -7.80
N ALA A 165 22.84 -5.52 -7.17
CA ALA A 165 21.64 -6.26 -6.81
C ALA A 165 20.89 -6.76 -8.06
N PRO A 166 20.18 -7.90 -7.95
CA PRO A 166 19.30 -8.39 -9.01
C PRO A 166 18.21 -7.37 -9.31
N VAL A 167 17.74 -7.34 -10.57
CA VAL A 167 16.75 -6.35 -11.04
C VAL A 167 15.45 -6.45 -10.24
N GLU A 168 15.09 -7.66 -9.82
CA GLU A 168 13.91 -7.98 -9.04
C GLU A 168 13.91 -7.27 -7.68
N LEU A 169 15.06 -7.23 -7.00
CA LEU A 169 15.23 -6.48 -5.74
C LEU A 169 15.12 -4.98 -5.98
N ILE A 170 15.79 -4.47 -7.02
CA ILE A 170 15.75 -3.04 -7.37
C ILE A 170 14.32 -2.59 -7.68
N GLU A 171 13.52 -3.44 -8.34
CA GLU A 171 12.10 -3.18 -8.59
C GLU A 171 11.25 -3.19 -7.33
N PHE A 172 11.54 -4.08 -6.38
CA PHE A 172 10.86 -4.10 -5.08
C PHE A 172 11.19 -2.84 -4.26
N GLU A 173 12.45 -2.42 -4.23
CA GLU A 173 12.88 -1.18 -3.58
C GLU A 173 12.21 0.06 -4.20
N ARG A 174 12.08 0.09 -5.54
CA ARG A 174 11.36 1.15 -6.24
C ARG A 174 9.86 1.15 -5.95
N LEU A 175 9.24 -0.02 -5.80
CA LEU A 175 7.84 -0.11 -5.39
C LEU A 175 7.63 0.55 -4.02
N LEU A 176 8.51 0.27 -3.05
CA LEU A 176 8.43 0.88 -1.72
C LEU A 176 8.59 2.42 -1.78
N ASP A 177 9.49 2.93 -2.63
CA ASP A 177 9.61 4.37 -2.87
C ASP A 177 8.32 4.99 -3.41
N GLN A 178 7.72 4.35 -4.43
CA GLN A 178 6.50 4.84 -5.06
C GLN A 178 5.33 4.87 -4.07
N LEU A 179 5.18 3.78 -3.31
CA LEU A 179 4.18 3.69 -2.25
C LEU A 179 4.37 4.77 -1.18
N ALA A 180 5.62 5.09 -0.83
CA ALA A 180 5.91 6.16 0.12
C ALA A 180 5.56 7.56 -0.42
N GLN A 181 5.70 7.79 -1.73
CA GLN A 181 5.34 9.06 -2.38
C GLN A 181 3.82 9.29 -2.43
N ASP A 182 3.03 8.22 -2.48
CA ASP A 182 1.57 8.29 -2.55
C ASP A 182 0.90 8.51 -1.17
N ILE A 183 1.67 8.40 -0.08
CA ILE A 183 1.16 8.60 1.29
C ILE A 183 0.97 10.09 1.57
N GLN A 184 -0.17 10.42 2.18
CA GLN A 184 -0.42 11.73 2.76
C GLN A 184 0.25 11.82 4.13
N TRP A 185 1.42 12.48 4.17
CA TRP A 185 2.25 12.61 5.36
C TRP A 185 1.82 13.76 6.26
N GLN A 186 1.80 13.52 7.58
CA GLN A 186 1.57 14.53 8.61
C GLN A 186 2.80 14.61 9.52
N PRO A 187 3.34 15.81 9.80
CA PRO A 187 4.48 15.94 10.70
C PRO A 187 4.10 15.41 12.09
N LYS A 188 4.99 14.63 12.70
CA LYS A 188 4.82 14.21 14.09
C LYS A 188 5.09 15.44 14.98
N VAL A 189 4.04 15.96 15.59
CA VAL A 189 4.13 17.05 16.57
C VAL A 189 4.36 16.42 17.94
N ASP A 190 5.42 16.82 18.61
CA ASP A 190 5.76 16.41 19.98
C ASP A 190 4.87 17.09 21.04
#